data_AF-A0A6G1RUI0-F1
#
_entry.id   AF-A0A6G1RUI0-F1
#
_cell.length_a   1.000
_cell.length_b   1.000
_cell.length_c   1.000
_cell.angle_alpha   90.00
_cell.angle_beta   90.00
_cell.angle_gamma   90.00
#
_symmetry.space_group_name_H-M   'P 1'
#
loop_
_entity.id
_entity.type
_entity.pdbx_description
1 polymer ?
#
loop_
_entity_poly.entity_id
_entity_poly.type
_entity_poly.pdbx_seq_one_letter_code
_entity_poly.pdbx_strand_id
1 'polypeptide(L)'
;GNIDTPEGGFDAMLQAAVCQSHIGWRKEAKRLLLVMTDQTSHLALDSKLAGIVIPHDGNCHLKDNVYIKATSMEHPSLGQLSEKLIDNNINVIFAVQGSQFHWYKVGSVTSVAWYCCKTNRITSSKSQ
;
A
#
# COMPACT_ATOMS: atom_id res chain seq x y z
N GLY A 1 -2.19 15.22 9.10
CA GLY A 1 -1.52 14.72 10.31
C GLY A 1 -2.55 14.00 11.13
N ASN A 2 -2.30 12.74 11.44
CA ASN A 2 -3.06 11.90 12.37
C ASN A 2 -2.35 11.91 13.74
N ILE A 3 -2.94 11.23 14.73
CA ILE A 3 -2.37 11.08 16.09
C ILE A 3 -1.41 9.89 16.18
N ASP A 4 -1.57 8.88 15.31
CA ASP A 4 -0.83 7.62 15.36
C ASP A 4 0.33 7.58 14.36
N THR A 5 1.48 7.04 14.77
CA THR A 5 2.70 6.97 13.95
C THR A 5 2.57 6.12 12.69
N PRO A 6 1.85 4.97 12.67
CA PRO A 6 1.63 4.22 11.44
C PRO A 6 0.58 4.87 10.53
N GLU A 7 0.74 4.69 9.22
CA GLU A 7 -0.13 5.31 8.23
C GLU A 7 -1.06 4.29 7.57
N GLY A 8 -2.23 4.75 7.09
CA GLY A 8 -3.23 3.94 6.35
C GLY A 8 -2.79 3.58 4.92
N GLY A 9 -1.50 3.36 4.69
CA GLY A 9 -0.91 3.20 3.35
C GLY A 9 -1.46 1.99 2.59
N PHE A 10 -1.74 0.88 3.28
CA PHE A 10 -2.22 -0.34 2.62
C PHE A 10 -3.66 -0.26 2.12
N ASP A 11 -4.54 0.49 2.81
CA ASP A 11 -5.88 0.79 2.30
C ASP A 11 -5.82 1.59 1.00
N ALA A 12 -5.01 2.66 1.00
CA ALA A 12 -4.84 3.50 -0.17
C ALA A 12 -4.27 2.71 -1.36
N MET A 13 -3.28 1.83 -1.11
CA MET A 13 -2.72 0.96 -2.13
C MET A 13 -3.76 0.01 -2.72
N LEU A 14 -4.59 -0.62 -1.87
CA LEU A 14 -5.61 -1.55 -2.33
C LEU A 14 -6.65 -0.82 -3.18
N GLN A 15 -7.17 0.33 -2.71
CA GLN A 15 -8.14 1.14 -3.47
C GLN A 15 -7.55 1.59 -4.82
N ALA A 16 -6.29 2.04 -4.85
CA ALA A 16 -5.60 2.39 -6.10
C ALA A 16 -5.42 1.19 -7.05
N ALA A 17 -5.32 -0.02 -6.51
CA ALA A 17 -5.18 -1.24 -7.31
C ALA A 17 -6.51 -1.69 -7.94
N VAL A 18 -7.60 -1.69 -7.16
CA VAL A 18 -8.88 -2.26 -7.58
C VAL A 18 -9.77 -1.25 -8.32
N CYS A 19 -9.63 0.05 -8.05
CA CYS A 19 -10.41 1.11 -8.69
C CYS A 19 -9.90 1.48 -10.09
N GLN A 20 -9.77 0.50 -10.99
CA GLN A 20 -9.14 0.67 -12.30
C GLN A 20 -9.74 1.81 -13.15
N SER A 21 -11.06 1.96 -13.14
CA SER A 21 -11.77 2.99 -13.90
C SER A 21 -11.54 4.41 -13.36
N HIS A 22 -11.37 4.55 -12.05
CA HIS A 22 -11.16 5.83 -11.39
C HIS A 22 -9.71 6.31 -11.57
N ILE A 23 -8.74 5.40 -11.46
CA ILE A 23 -7.33 5.70 -11.66
C ILE A 23 -6.96 5.79 -13.15
N GLY A 24 -7.65 5.03 -14.01
CA GLY A 24 -7.39 5.01 -15.46
C GLY A 24 -6.24 4.09 -15.86
N TRP A 25 -6.05 2.95 -15.18
CA TRP A 25 -5.00 1.99 -15.53
C TRP A 25 -5.21 1.39 -16.92
N ARG A 26 -4.30 1.70 -17.84
CA ARG A 26 -4.31 1.12 -19.20
C ARG A 26 -4.00 -0.38 -19.15
N LYS A 27 -4.69 -1.18 -19.97
CA LYS A 27 -4.49 -2.65 -20.06
C LYS A 27 -3.15 -3.01 -20.73
N GLU A 28 -2.71 -2.21 -21.69
CA GLU A 28 -1.50 -2.47 -22.48
C GLU A 28 -0.22 -1.82 -21.90
N ALA A 29 -0.30 -1.27 -20.69
CA ALA A 29 0.83 -0.60 -20.05
C ALA A 29 1.35 -1.39 -18.86
N LYS A 30 2.66 -1.26 -18.57
CA LYS A 30 3.20 -1.66 -17.27
C LYS A 30 2.63 -0.72 -16.20
N ARG A 31 1.91 -1.30 -15.23
CA ARG A 31 1.34 -0.55 -14.12
C ARG A 31 2.35 -0.51 -12.97
N LEU A 32 2.77 0.71 -12.62
CA LEU A 32 3.73 0.98 -11.56
C LEU A 32 3.05 1.82 -10.50
N LEU A 33 2.97 1.32 -9.27
CA LEU A 33 2.45 2.05 -8.11
C LEU A 33 3.63 2.46 -7.22
N LEU A 34 3.95 3.75 -7.20
CA LEU A 34 4.97 4.31 -6.32
C LEU A 34 4.34 4.71 -4.99
N VAL A 35 4.81 4.08 -3.91
CA VAL A 35 4.41 4.38 -2.53
C VAL A 35 5.55 5.11 -1.85
N MET A 36 5.30 6.34 -1.41
CA MET A 36 6.27 7.16 -0.69
C MET A 36 5.83 7.32 0.75
N THR A 37 6.68 6.93 1.70
CA THR A 37 6.39 7.03 3.14
C THR A 37 7.69 7.15 3.93
N ASP A 38 7.63 7.73 5.13
CA ASP A 38 8.72 7.78 6.11
C ASP A 38 8.41 6.93 7.37
N GLN A 39 7.18 6.44 7.51
CA GLN A 39 6.71 5.61 8.62
C GLN A 39 6.17 4.24 8.14
N THR A 40 5.95 3.32 9.07
CA THR A 40 5.35 2.00 8.82
C THR A 40 3.86 2.09 8.52
N SER A 41 3.30 1.11 7.83
CA SER A 41 1.85 1.04 7.55
C SER A 41 1.11 0.30 8.67
N HIS A 42 -0.14 0.69 8.94
CA HIS A 42 -1.05 -0.09 9.77
C HIS A 42 -1.37 -1.46 9.15
N LEU A 43 -1.53 -2.48 10.00
CA LEU A 43 -1.93 -3.84 9.64
C LEU A 43 -3.40 -4.09 9.96
N ALA A 44 -4.00 -5.11 9.35
CA ALA A 44 -5.43 -5.44 9.50
C ALA A 44 -5.94 -5.44 10.95
N LEU A 45 -5.18 -6.05 11.87
CA LEU A 45 -5.56 -6.19 13.27
C LEU A 45 -5.39 -4.91 14.10
N ASP A 46 -4.73 -3.89 13.58
CA ASP A 46 -4.58 -2.60 14.28
C ASP A 46 -5.94 -1.88 14.37
N SER A 47 -6.79 -2.05 13.35
CA SER A 47 -8.14 -1.48 13.25
C SER A 47 -9.08 -1.96 14.38
N LYS A 48 -8.78 -3.11 14.99
CA LYS A 48 -9.52 -3.65 16.13
C LYS A 48 -9.45 -2.74 17.36
N LEU A 49 -8.35 -2.02 17.54
CA LEU A 49 -8.19 -1.05 18.63
C LEU A 49 -9.13 0.15 18.47
N ALA A 50 -9.53 0.47 17.24
CA ALA A 50 -10.52 1.48 16.92
C ALA A 50 -11.97 0.97 16.93
N GLY A 51 -12.21 -0.30 17.33
CA GLY A 51 -13.53 -0.92 17.35
C GLY A 51 -14.06 -1.32 15.97
N ILE A 52 -13.23 -1.27 14.93
CA ILE A 52 -13.57 -1.73 13.59
C ILE A 52 -13.25 -3.23 13.53
N VAL A 53 -14.27 -4.05 13.29
CA VAL A 53 -14.19 -5.52 13.27
C VAL A 53 -14.71 -6.14 11.97
N ILE A 54 -14.93 -5.30 10.96
CA ILE A 54 -15.44 -5.71 9.65
C ILE A 54 -14.23 -5.89 8.73
N PRO A 55 -13.90 -7.11 8.29
CA PRO A 55 -12.75 -7.35 7.43
C PRO A 55 -12.85 -6.58 6.11
N HIS A 56 -11.71 -6.18 5.56
CA HIS A 56 -11.65 -5.55 4.24
C HIS A 56 -12.20 -6.50 3.15
N ASP A 57 -13.14 -6.03 2.34
CA ASP A 57 -13.83 -6.86 1.32
C ASP A 57 -13.07 -6.98 -0.02
N GLY A 58 -12.07 -6.13 -0.22
CA GLY A 58 -11.19 -6.15 -1.40
C GLY A 58 -11.77 -5.47 -2.63
N ASN A 59 -12.85 -4.70 -2.48
CA ASN A 59 -13.54 -4.02 -3.58
C ASN A 59 -13.22 -2.52 -3.63
N CYS A 60 -13.58 -1.89 -4.75
CA CYS A 60 -13.46 -0.45 -4.93
C CYS A 60 -14.61 0.29 -4.22
N HIS A 61 -14.27 1.21 -3.32
CA HIS A 61 -15.23 2.05 -2.59
C HIS A 61 -14.89 3.53 -2.69
N LEU A 62 -14.63 4.00 -3.91
CA LEU A 62 -14.48 5.43 -4.20
C LEU A 62 -15.82 6.04 -4.58
N LYS A 63 -16.15 7.17 -3.93
CA LYS A 63 -17.25 8.05 -4.33
C LYS A 63 -16.69 9.46 -4.42
N ASP A 64 -16.87 10.13 -5.55
CA ASP A 64 -16.31 11.46 -5.81
C ASP A 64 -14.78 11.53 -5.56
N ASN A 65 -14.07 10.46 -5.92
CA ASN A 65 -12.64 10.23 -5.65
C ASN A 65 -12.23 10.17 -4.17
N VAL A 66 -13.19 9.99 -3.26
CA VAL A 66 -12.97 9.81 -1.82
C VAL A 66 -13.27 8.38 -1.40
N TYR A 67 -12.39 7.78 -0.61
CA TYR A 67 -12.59 6.44 -0.04
C TYR A 67 -13.57 6.50 1.12
N ILE A 68 -14.77 5.96 0.93
CA ILE A 68 -15.88 6.12 1.89
C ILE A 68 -15.95 5.01 2.96
N LYS A 69 -15.14 3.96 2.84
CA LYS A 69 -15.15 2.81 3.78
C LYS A 69 -14.01 2.81 4.80
N ALA A 70 -13.12 3.81 4.77
CA ALA A 70 -11.95 3.93 5.64
C ALA A 70 -12.24 3.79 7.14
N THR A 71 -13.40 4.27 7.61
CA THR A 71 -13.78 4.23 9.04
C THR A 71 -14.71 3.07 9.39
N SER A 72 -14.95 2.16 8.44
CA SER A 72 -15.94 1.08 8.57
C SER A 72 -15.40 -0.31 8.30
N MET A 73 -14.26 -0.41 7.60
CA MET A 73 -13.58 -1.66 7.30
C MET A 73 -12.19 -1.64 7.90
N GLU A 74 -11.70 -2.81 8.32
CA GLU A 74 -10.32 -3.00 8.74
C GLU A 74 -9.36 -2.73 7.57
N HIS A 75 -8.10 -2.42 7.88
CA HIS A 75 -7.05 -2.40 6.86
C HIS A 75 -6.90 -3.78 6.20
N PRO A 76 -6.48 -3.88 4.94
CA PRO A 76 -6.27 -5.16 4.29
C PRO A 76 -5.09 -5.91 4.91
N SER A 77 -5.19 -7.24 4.90
CA SER A 77 -4.04 -8.09 5.18
C SER A 77 -3.00 -8.00 4.05
N LEU A 78 -1.73 -8.32 4.35
CA LEU A 78 -0.68 -8.40 3.33
C LEU A 78 -1.01 -9.41 2.23
N GLY A 79 -1.69 -10.52 2.57
CA GLY A 79 -2.15 -11.51 1.61
C GLY A 79 -3.17 -10.94 0.62
N GLN A 80 -4.22 -10.28 1.12
CA GLN A 80 -5.23 -9.64 0.28
C GLN A 80 -4.64 -8.54 -0.60
N LEU A 81 -3.74 -7.71 -0.05
CA LEU A 81 -3.05 -6.68 -0.82
C LEU A 81 -2.21 -7.30 -1.94
N SER A 82 -1.44 -8.34 -1.63
CA SER A 82 -0.63 -9.05 -2.62
C SER A 82 -1.47 -9.68 -3.72
N GLU A 83 -2.56 -10.36 -3.37
CA GLU A 83 -3.49 -10.96 -4.32
C GLU A 83 -4.04 -9.90 -5.28
N LYS A 84 -4.58 -8.79 -4.75
CA LYS A 84 -5.12 -7.72 -5.61
C LYS A 84 -4.07 -7.04 -6.47
N LEU A 85 -2.84 -6.87 -6.00
CA LEU A 85 -1.77 -6.31 -6.83
C LEU A 85 -1.41 -7.24 -8.00
N ILE A 86 -1.32 -8.55 -7.74
CA ILE A 86 -1.02 -9.57 -8.76
C ILE A 86 -2.16 -9.67 -9.77
N ASP A 87 -3.40 -9.79 -9.31
CA ASP A 87 -4.61 -9.87 -10.14
C ASP A 87 -4.75 -8.67 -11.07
N ASN A 88 -4.34 -7.49 -10.60
CA ASN A 88 -4.41 -6.24 -11.36
C ASN A 88 -3.11 -5.93 -12.13
N ASN A 89 -2.12 -6.84 -12.13
CA ASN A 89 -0.81 -6.67 -12.78
C ASN A 89 -0.08 -5.36 -12.40
N ILE A 90 -0.15 -4.97 -11.13
CA ILE A 90 0.47 -3.76 -10.61
C ILE A 90 1.78 -4.13 -9.91
N ASN A 91 2.86 -3.49 -10.33
CA ASN A 91 4.14 -3.60 -9.66
C ASN A 91 4.28 -2.44 -8.69
N VAL A 92 4.55 -2.75 -7.43
CA VAL A 92 4.71 -1.73 -6.40
C VAL A 92 6.18 -1.39 -6.22
N ILE A 93 6.44 -0.10 -6.08
CA ILE A 93 7.74 0.44 -5.71
C ILE A 93 7.55 1.20 -4.41
N PHE A 94 8.29 0.83 -3.38
CA PHE A 94 8.29 1.60 -2.14
C PHE A 94 9.55 2.47 -2.06
N ALA A 95 9.32 3.77 -1.93
CA ALA A 95 10.33 4.77 -1.64
C ALA A 95 10.19 5.16 -0.17
N VAL A 96 10.94 4.46 0.68
CA VAL A 96 10.88 4.63 2.15
C VAL A 96 12.08 5.44 2.63
N GLN A 97 11.83 6.45 3.45
CA GLN A 97 12.86 7.22 4.13
C GLN A 97 13.13 6.66 5.55
N GLY A 98 14.38 6.72 6.00
CA GLY A 98 14.74 6.38 7.39
C GLY A 98 14.94 4.89 7.68
N SER A 99 14.96 4.53 8.98
CA SER A 99 15.19 3.17 9.46
C SER A 99 14.04 2.20 9.13
N GLN A 100 12.86 2.74 8.83
CA GLN A 100 11.65 1.96 8.55
C GLN A 100 11.75 1.19 7.22
N PHE A 101 12.73 1.52 6.37
CA PHE A 101 13.06 0.76 5.17
C PHE A 101 13.26 -0.73 5.47
N HIS A 102 13.87 -1.09 6.60
CA HIS A 102 14.11 -2.49 6.94
C HIS A 102 12.80 -3.24 7.20
N TRP A 103 11.81 -2.58 7.81
CA TRP A 103 10.50 -3.17 8.07
C TRP A 103 9.81 -3.59 6.77
N TYR A 104 9.79 -2.68 5.79
CA TYR A 104 9.19 -2.99 4.49
C TYR A 104 10.00 -4.01 3.69
N LYS A 105 11.33 -4.02 3.80
CA LYS A 105 12.22 -4.99 3.15
C LYS A 105 12.03 -6.43 3.68
N VAL A 106 11.70 -6.59 4.96
CA VAL A 106 11.47 -7.91 5.58
C VAL A 106 10.05 -8.41 5.31
N GLY A 107 9.05 -7.52 5.28
CA GLY A 107 7.65 -7.87 5.00
C GLY A 107 7.28 -8.02 3.52
N SER A 108 8.27 -8.00 2.61
CA SER A 108 8.05 -7.93 1.17
C SER A 108 7.60 -9.24 0.55
N VAL A 109 6.56 -9.18 -0.30
CA VAL A 109 6.22 -10.27 -1.24
C VAL A 109 7.08 -10.14 -2.52
N THR A 110 7.31 -11.24 -3.22
CA THR A 110 8.33 -11.50 -4.27
C THR A 110 8.33 -10.61 -5.53
N SER A 111 7.56 -9.51 -5.60
CA SER A 111 7.49 -8.61 -6.76
C SER A 111 7.55 -7.12 -6.41
N VAL A 112 8.30 -6.77 -5.37
CA VAL A 112 8.43 -5.39 -4.92
C VAL A 112 9.86 -4.89 -5.13
N ALA A 113 10.00 -3.74 -5.79
CA ALA A 113 11.27 -3.04 -5.91
C ALA A 113 11.41 -1.99 -4.79
N TRP A 114 12.58 -1.94 -4.17
CA TRP A 114 12.85 -1.12 -2.99
C TRP A 114 13.87 -0.03 -3.32
N TYR A 115 13.52 1.22 -3.03
CA TYR A 115 14.45 2.34 -3.12
C TYR A 115 14.53 3.04 -1.77
N CYS A 116 15.71 2.99 -1.15
CA CYS A 116 15.98 3.80 0.03
C CYS A 116 16.29 5.22 -0.43
N CYS A 117 15.47 6.18 -0.01
CA CYS A 117 15.74 7.59 -0.27
C CYS A 117 16.63 8.13 0.85
N LYS A 118 17.95 7.97 0.72
CA LYS A 118 18.88 8.85 1.46
C LYS A 118 18.84 10.20 0.77
N THR A 119 18.47 11.25 1.51
CA THR A 119 18.62 12.65 1.08
C THR A 119 19.98 12.79 0.37
N ASN A 120 19.91 13.02 -0.96
CA ASN A 120 20.99 13.20 -1.94
C ASN A 120 21.57 12.02 -2.75
N ARG A 121 21.01 10.80 -2.77
CA ARG A 121 21.34 9.83 -3.86
C ARG A 121 20.38 8.63 -3.92
N ILE A 122 19.76 8.40 -5.08
CA ILE A 122 19.07 7.13 -5.38
C ILE A 122 20.13 6.05 -5.57
N THR A 123 20.30 5.16 -4.59
CA THR A 123 21.14 3.97 -4.72
C THR A 123 20.23 2.74 -4.82
N SER A 124 20.20 2.09 -6.00
CA SER A 124 19.50 0.81 -6.16
C SER A 124 20.35 -0.31 -5.56
N SER A 125 19.87 -1.00 -4.51
CA SER A 125 20.45 -2.27 -4.10
C SER A 125 19.72 -3.41 -4.81
N LYS A 126 20.38 -4.09 -5.75
CA LYS A 126 19.92 -5.41 -6.22
C LYS A 126 20.31 -6.45 -5.18
N SER A 127 19.36 -7.27 -4.72
CA SER A 127 19.68 -8.50 -3.99
C SER A 127 20.28 -9.51 -4.98
N GLN A 128 21.50 -9.97 -4.69
CA GLN A 128 21.95 -11.29 -5.15
C GLN A 128 21.30 -12.37 -4.29
#